data_AF-A0A9D6QUJ4-F1
#
_entry.id   AF-A0A9D6QUJ4-F1
#
_cell.length_a   1.000
_cell.length_b   1.000
_cell.length_c   1.000
_cell.angle_alpha   90.00
_cell.angle_beta   90.00
_cell.angle_gamma   90.00
#
_symmetry.space_group_name_H-M   'P 1'
#
loop_
_entity.id
_entity.type
_entity.pdbx_description
1 polymer ?
#
loop_
_entity_poly.entity_id
_entity_poly.type
_entity_poly.pdbx_seq_one_letter_code
_entity_poly.pdbx_strand_id
1 'polypeptide(L)' 'MKEIRQVLEKINRAWLNGRPEELAEYFHPDMVIVHPGFGGRAEGSQTCVQSYKDFTRQVLRPRDKDRGSGPQLVRANRPN' A
#
# COMPACT_ATOMS: atom_id res chain seq x y z
N MET A 1 -19.23 12.01 6.30
CA MET A 1 -17.88 12.54 5.94
C MET A 1 -16.79 12.25 6.98
N LYS A 2 -17.06 12.27 8.30
CA LYS A 2 -16.01 11.99 9.32
C LYS A 2 -15.49 10.54 9.31
N GLU A 3 -16.34 9.56 8.99
CA GLU A 3 -16.02 8.12 9.03
C GLU A 3 -15.00 7.70 7.98
N ILE A 4 -15.15 8.15 6.72
CA ILE A 4 -14.20 7.83 5.64
C ILE A 4 -12.79 8.35 5.98
N ARG A 5 -12.69 9.55 6.56
CA ARG A 5 -11.40 10.11 6.97
C ARG A 5 -10.71 9.26 8.04
N GLN A 6 -11.45 8.75 9.02
CA GLN A 6 -10.90 7.86 10.04
C GLN A 6 -10.41 6.54 9.46
N VAL A 7 -11.13 5.98 8.48
CA VAL A 7 -10.69 4.78 7.75
C VAL A 7 -9.39 5.05 7.00
N LEU A 8 -9.30 6.18 6.28
CA LEU A 8 -8.07 6.57 5.59
C LEU A 8 -6.89 6.78 6.54
N GLU A 9 -7.11 7.38 7.71
CA GLU A 9 -6.08 7.54 8.74
C GLU A 9 -5.55 6.19 9.24
N LYS A 10 -6.42 5.19 9.42
CA LYS A 10 -6.04 3.84 9.83
C LYS A 10 -5.25 3.10 8.73
N ILE A 11 -5.73 3.15 7.49
CA ILE A 11 -5.03 2.58 6.32
C ILE A 11 -3.62 3.18 6.19
N ASN A 12 -3.51 4.51 6.28
CA ASN A 12 -2.22 5.20 6.20
C ASN A 12 -1.26 4.76 7.32
N ARG A 13 -1.75 4.60 8.56
CA ARG A 13 -0.92 4.13 9.68
C ARG A 13 -0.44 2.69 9.47
N ALA A 14 -1.32 1.79 9.07
CA ALA A 14 -0.96 0.40 8.78
C ALA A 14 0.15 0.33 7.71
N TRP A 15 0.00 1.12 6.65
CA TRP A 15 0.99 1.19 5.56
C TRP A 15 2.33 1.77 6.02
N LEU A 16 2.32 2.95 6.66
CA LEU A 16 3.55 3.66 7.06
C LEU A 16 4.34 2.91 8.14
N ASN A 17 3.67 2.10 8.97
CA ASN A 17 4.32 1.30 9.99
C ASN A 17 4.78 -0.09 9.48
N GLY A 18 4.62 -0.37 8.19
CA GLY A 18 5.05 -1.64 7.60
C GLY A 18 4.20 -2.83 8.05
N ARG A 19 2.91 -2.61 8.33
CA ARG A 19 1.94 -3.63 8.76
C ARG A 19 0.84 -3.83 7.72
N PRO A 20 1.17 -4.24 6.48
CA PRO A 20 0.19 -4.40 5.41
C PRO A 20 -0.88 -5.47 5.71
N GLU A 21 -0.64 -6.40 6.63
CA GLU A 21 -1.63 -7.37 7.12
C GLU A 21 -2.85 -6.71 7.77
N GLU A 22 -2.68 -5.55 8.43
CA GLU A 22 -3.78 -4.79 9.03
C GLU A 22 -4.72 -4.20 7.96
N LEU A 23 -4.30 -4.15 6.69
CA LEU A 23 -5.14 -3.64 5.59
C LEU A 23 -6.32 -4.57 5.25
N ALA A 24 -6.23 -5.85 5.61
CA ALA A 24 -7.27 -6.84 5.34
C ALA A 24 -8.64 -6.43 5.91
N GLU A 25 -8.65 -5.75 7.05
CA GLU A 25 -9.86 -5.29 7.75
C GLU A 25 -10.63 -4.20 6.97
N TYR A 26 -9.96 -3.53 6.03
CA TYR A 26 -10.53 -2.42 5.26
C TYR A 26 -10.85 -2.80 3.81
N PHE A 27 -10.47 -4.00 3.37
CA PHE A 27 -10.69 -4.45 2.00
C PHE A 27 -12.00 -5.22 1.87
N HIS A 28 -12.78 -4.86 0.86
CA HIS A 28 -13.96 -5.64 0.49
C HIS A 28 -13.53 -7.07 0.10
N PRO A 29 -14.29 -8.13 0.45
CA PRO A 29 -13.96 -9.51 0.09
C PRO A 29 -13.62 -9.69 -1.39
N ASP A 30 -14.37 -9.02 -2.28
CA ASP A 30 -14.20 -9.05 -3.74
C ASP A 30 -13.39 -7.86 -4.30
N MET A 31 -12.56 -7.21 -3.48
CA MET A 31 -11.74 -6.08 -3.91
C MET A 31 -10.77 -6.47 -5.03
N VAL A 32 -10.56 -5.55 -5.98
CA VAL A 32 -9.61 -5.71 -7.08
C VAL A 32 -8.60 -4.56 -7.05
N ILE A 33 -7.31 -4.90 -7.14
CA ILE A 33 -6.22 -3.93 -7.32
C ILE A 33 -5.56 -4.18 -8.67
N VAL A 34 -5.47 -3.14 -9.50
CA VAL A 34 -4.75 -3.19 -10.76
C VAL A 34 -3.32 -2.73 -10.53
N HIS A 35 -2.35 -3.56 -10.91
CA HIS A 35 -0.94 -3.22 -10.77
C HIS A 35 -0.49 -2.23 -11.85
N PRO A 36 0.46 -1.33 -11.54
CA PRO A 36 0.98 -0.38 -12.52
C PRO A 36 1.67 -1.10 -13.68
N GLY A 37 1.73 -0.45 -14.85
CA GLY A 37 2.49 -0.94 -16.01
C GLY A 37 1.93 -2.22 -16.64
N PHE A 38 0.61 -2.43 -16.56
CA PHE A 38 -0.05 -3.65 -17.06
C PHE A 38 0.42 -4.94 -16.36
N GLY A 39 0.90 -4.85 -15.11
CA GLY A 39 1.37 -5.98 -14.31
C GLY A 39 0.27 -6.93 -13.82
N GLY A 40 -0.88 -6.96 -14.47
CA GLY A 40 -2.05 -7.75 -14.07
C GLY A 40 -2.88 -7.10 -12.95
N ARG A 41 -3.66 -7.93 -12.26
CA ARG A 41 -4.53 -7.52 -11.15
C ARG A 41 -4.51 -8.56 -10.03
N ALA A 42 -4.68 -8.10 -8.80
CA ALA A 42 -4.98 -8.91 -7.64
C ALA A 42 -6.49 -8.90 -7.39
N GLU A 43 -7.08 -10.08 -7.18
CA GLU A 43 -8.51 -10.25 -6.95
C GLU A 43 -8.75 -10.92 -5.60
N GLY A 44 -9.65 -10.33 -4.82
CA GLY A 44 -9.98 -10.75 -3.47
C GLY A 44 -9.12 -10.07 -2.40
N SER A 45 -9.71 -9.84 -1.22
CA SER A 45 -9.05 -9.11 -0.12
C SER A 45 -7.70 -9.70 0.27
N GLN A 46 -7.62 -11.03 0.40
CA GLN A 46 -6.39 -11.72 0.80
C GLN A 46 -5.28 -11.60 -0.25
N THR A 47 -5.61 -11.76 -1.53
CA THR A 47 -4.66 -11.59 -2.64
C THR A 47 -4.16 -10.15 -2.71
N CYS A 48 -5.05 -9.18 -2.51
CA CYS A 48 -4.70 -7.77 -2.46
C CYS A 48 -3.71 -7.48 -1.32
N VAL A 49 -3.98 -7.98 -0.11
CA VAL A 49 -3.07 -7.82 1.06
C VAL A 49 -1.72 -8.49 0.80
N GLN A 50 -1.72 -9.69 0.21
CA GLN A 50 -0.50 -10.40 -0.13
C GLN A 50 0.36 -9.60 -1.11
N SER A 51 -0.24 -8.96 -2.12
CA SER A 51 0.49 -8.11 -3.07
C SER A 51 1.22 -6.94 -2.37
N TYR A 52 0.60 -6.35 -1.34
CA TYR A 52 1.22 -5.31 -0.53
C TYR A 52 2.35 -5.84 0.36
N LYS A 53 2.20 -7.04 0.95
CA LYS A 53 3.27 -7.73 1.70
C LYS A 53 4.47 -8.04 0.82
N ASP A 54 4.23 -8.47 -0.41
CA ASP A 54 5.29 -8.74 -1.39
C ASP A 54 6.04 -7.46 -1.76
N PHE A 55 5.30 -6.36 -1.96
CA PHE A 55 5.90 -5.06 -2.25
C PHE A 55 6.76 -4.53 -1.08
N THR A 56 6.25 -4.56 0.15
CA THR A 56 7.02 -4.06 1.31
C THR A 56 8.30 -4.85 1.53
N ARG A 57 8.28 -6.18 1.32
CA ARG A 57 9.49 -7.02 1.35
C ARG A 57 10.53 -6.63 0.29
N GLN A 58 10.10 -6.21 -0.89
CA GLN A 58 11.01 -5.81 -1.97
C GLN A 58 11.63 -4.42 -1.73
N VAL A 59 10.83 -3.48 -1.22
CA VAL A 59 11.21 -2.07 -1.12
C VAL A 59 11.91 -1.72 0.20
N LEU A 60 11.65 -2.46 1.28
CA LEU A 60 12.30 -2.27 2.59
C LEU A 60 13.62 -3.03 2.73
N ARG A 61 14.20 -3.56 1.65
CA ARG A 61 15.58 -4.07 1.70
C ARG A 61 16.52 -2.94 2.17
N PRO A 62 17.48 -3.21 3.07
CA PRO A 62 18.47 -2.23 3.50
C PRO A 62 19.10 -1.57 2.25
N ARG A 63 19.03 -0.24 2.17
CA ARG A 63 19.45 0.53 0.99
C ARG A 63 20.87 0.15 0.56
N ASP A 64 21.00 -0.42 -0.64
CA ASP A 64 22.21 -0.19 -1.44
C ASP A 64 22.23 1.30 -1.84
N LYS A 65 23.35 1.96 -1.61
CA LYS A 65 23.51 3.43 -1.66
C LYS A 65 23.35 4.05 -3.06
N ASP A 66 23.16 3.27 -4.12
CA ASP A 66 23.39 3.73 -5.50
C ASP A 66 22.18 3.71 -6.46
N ARG A 67 20.94 3.73 -5.97
CA ARG A 67 19.79 4.01 -6.86
C ARG A 67 18.90 5.13 -6.35
N GLY A 68 18.98 6.26 -7.06
CA GLY A 68 18.03 7.38 -7.01
C GLY A 68 16.64 7.01 -7.54
N SER A 69 16.03 5.96 -6.99
CA SER A 69 14.65 5.56 -7.24
C SER A 69 14.14 4.81 -6.02
N GLY A 70 13.97 5.54 -4.92
CA GLY A 70 13.06 5.09 -3.85
C GLY A 70 11.65 4.92 -4.43
N PRO A 71 10.75 4.22 -3.73
CA PRO A 71 9.36 4.16 -4.18
C PRO A 71 8.89 5.60 -4.40
N GLN A 72 8.38 5.91 -5.59
CA GLN A 72 7.56 7.10 -5.81
C GLN A 72 6.25 6.89 -5.05
N LEU A 73 6.33 6.75 -3.72
CA LEU A 73 5.19 6.88 -2.86
C LEU A 73 4.91 8.37 -2.82
N VAL A 74 4.09 8.76 -3.80
CA VAL A 74 3.35 10.00 -3.96
C VAL A 74 3.81 11.10 -2.99
N ARG A 75 4.53 12.11 -3.52
CA ARG A 75 4.64 13.43 -2.89
C ARG A 75 3.26 14.14 -2.87
N ALA A 76 2.22 13.49 -2.38
CA ALA A 76 0.87 14.03 -2.25
C ALA A 76 0.57 14.29 -0.77
N ASN A 77 1.13 15.38 -0.26
CA ASN A 77 0.51 16.31 0.69
C ASN A 77 1.59 17.19 1.31
N ARG A 78 1.88 18.32 0.66
CA ARG A 78 2.21 19.53 1.41
C ARG A 78 0.97 20.42 1.38
N PRO A 79 0.31 20.69 2.51
CA PRO A 79 -0.65 21.79 2.55
C PRO A 79 0.11 23.11 2.36
N ASN A 80 -0.49 23.99 1.56
CA ASN A 80 -0.10 25.39 1.38
C ASN A 80 -0.49 26.21 2.62
#